data_AF-A0A321LA32-F1
#
_entry.id   AF-A0A321LA32-F1
#
_cell.length_a   1.000
_cell.length_b   1.000
_cell.length_c   1.000
_cell.angle_alpha   90.00
_cell.angle_beta   90.00
_cell.angle_gamma   90.00
#
_symmetry.space_group_name_H-M   'P 1'
#
loop_
_entity.id
_entity.type
_entity.pdbx_description
1 polymer ?
#
loop_
_entity_poly.entity_id
_entity_poly.type
_entity_poly.pdbx_seq_one_letter_code
_entity_poly.pdbx_strand_id
1 'polypeptide(L)'
;MEMRMFRNNTSRALERASQYAMKSDFCAIFRQQTDRLYLLALLLMAAPQKAEECLVGSLGDCIEGNPVFKNWARAWSVRAIMKRAIRMAAPLTQERRENTQPATGSGMELTPEAAAMIAAVTHLPAFERFVFVMSVLEGYSDRDCAALLNCPASAVAAARLQALKRMELREATQNPEVYELPFSQELTEVEVA
;
A
#
# COMPACT_ATOMS: atom_id res chain seq x y z
N MET A 1 51.55 -32.01 7.25
CA MET A 1 50.91 -31.21 8.31
C MET A 1 50.02 -30.17 7.65
N GLU A 2 48.85 -30.58 7.13
CA GLU A 2 47.86 -29.67 6.53
C GLU A 2 46.46 -30.27 6.74
N MET A 3 45.83 -29.94 7.86
CA MET A 3 44.44 -30.37 8.14
C MET A 3 43.75 -29.39 9.11
N ARG A 4 43.87 -28.08 8.86
CA ARG A 4 43.14 -27.03 9.60
C ARG A 4 42.85 -25.79 8.74
N MET A 5 42.16 -25.94 7.62
CA MET A 5 41.54 -24.79 6.92
C MET A 5 40.05 -24.97 6.58
N PHE A 6 39.51 -26.19 6.59
CA PHE A 6 38.11 -26.43 6.21
C PHE A 6 37.07 -26.12 7.30
N ARG A 7 37.44 -26.12 8.60
CA ARG A 7 36.49 -25.86 9.71
C ARG A 7 36.12 -24.39 9.90
N ASN A 8 36.94 -23.46 9.41
CA ASN A 8 36.71 -22.03 9.60
C ASN A 8 35.82 -21.41 8.51
N ASN A 9 35.82 -21.97 7.29
CA ASN A 9 35.04 -21.40 6.19
C ASN A 9 33.55 -21.72 6.31
N THR A 10 33.20 -22.92 6.78
CA THR A 10 31.81 -23.35 7.00
C THR A 10 31.14 -22.56 8.13
N SER A 11 31.86 -22.26 9.21
CA SER A 11 31.33 -21.44 10.32
C SER A 11 31.02 -20.01 9.86
N ARG A 12 31.89 -19.41 9.04
CA ARG A 12 31.68 -18.07 8.47
C ARG A 12 30.57 -18.05 7.42
N ALA A 13 30.40 -19.14 6.66
CA ALA A 13 29.31 -19.29 5.71
C ALA A 13 27.94 -19.42 6.43
N LEU A 14 27.89 -20.18 7.53
CA LEU A 14 26.70 -20.30 8.39
C LEU A 14 26.37 -18.97 9.09
N GLU A 15 27.37 -18.25 9.60
CA GLU A 15 27.19 -16.92 10.17
C GLU A 15 26.62 -15.93 9.14
N ARG A 16 27.15 -15.91 7.91
CA ARG A 16 26.62 -15.08 6.83
C ARG A 16 25.21 -15.50 6.45
N ALA A 17 24.94 -16.80 6.30
CA ALA A 17 23.60 -17.31 6.01
C ALA A 17 22.59 -16.98 7.11
N SER A 18 23.03 -16.89 8.37
CA SER A 18 22.18 -16.50 9.51
C SER A 18 21.67 -15.05 9.42
N GLN A 19 22.34 -14.20 8.63
CA GLN A 19 21.95 -12.80 8.41
C GLN A 19 20.85 -12.66 7.36
N TYR A 20 20.64 -13.68 6.52
CA TYR A 20 19.61 -13.69 5.48
C TYR A 20 18.31 -14.33 5.95
N ALA A 21 17.20 -13.80 5.46
CA ALA A 21 15.86 -14.30 5.71
C ALA A 21 15.68 -15.68 5.08
N MET A 22 15.21 -16.61 5.88
CA MET A 22 14.82 -17.94 5.46
C MET A 22 13.32 -17.99 5.22
N LYS A 23 12.85 -19.09 4.62
CA LYS A 23 11.42 -19.34 4.41
C LYS A 23 10.61 -19.21 5.70
N SER A 24 11.16 -19.70 6.81
CA SER A 24 10.54 -19.60 8.14
C SER A 24 10.34 -18.16 8.61
N ASP A 25 11.27 -17.25 8.29
CA ASP A 25 11.18 -15.84 8.67
C ASP A 25 10.02 -15.16 7.93
N PHE A 26 9.88 -15.41 6.62
CA PHE A 26 8.74 -14.90 5.85
C PHE A 26 7.41 -15.50 6.31
N CYS A 27 7.35 -16.82 6.54
CA CYS A 27 6.14 -17.44 7.08
C CYS A 27 5.75 -16.84 8.45
N ALA A 28 6.72 -16.55 9.32
CA ALA A 28 6.46 -15.90 10.59
C ALA A 28 5.95 -14.46 10.40
N ILE A 29 6.57 -13.68 9.51
CA ILE A 29 6.15 -12.32 9.16
C ILE A 29 4.71 -12.29 8.66
N PHE A 30 4.37 -13.17 7.73
CA PHE A 30 3.02 -13.22 7.13
C PHE A 30 1.96 -13.64 8.14
N ARG A 31 2.27 -14.58 9.05
CA ARG A 31 1.36 -14.96 10.13
C ARG A 31 1.17 -13.84 11.16
N GLN A 32 2.25 -13.18 11.57
CA GLN A 32 2.21 -12.13 12.59
C GLN A 32 1.55 -10.83 12.08
N GLN A 33 1.54 -10.61 10.77
CA GLN A 33 1.01 -9.39 10.16
C GLN A 33 -0.07 -9.68 9.12
N THR A 34 -0.80 -10.79 9.27
CA THR A 34 -1.80 -11.20 8.27
C THR A 34 -2.80 -10.07 8.01
N ASP A 35 -3.36 -9.46 9.06
CA ASP A 35 -4.35 -8.39 8.91
C ASP A 35 -3.79 -7.17 8.19
N ARG A 36 -2.59 -6.71 8.57
CA ARG A 36 -1.94 -5.55 7.93
C ARG A 36 -1.64 -5.83 6.45
N LEU A 37 -1.04 -6.98 6.16
CA LEU A 37 -0.62 -7.32 4.80
C LEU A 37 -1.84 -7.61 3.90
N TYR A 38 -2.88 -8.22 4.48
CA TYR A 38 -4.17 -8.40 3.82
C TYR A 38 -4.84 -7.05 3.54
N LEU A 39 -4.89 -6.14 4.51
CA LEU A 39 -5.44 -4.80 4.32
C LEU A 39 -4.69 -4.04 3.22
N LEU A 40 -3.36 -4.10 3.20
CA LEU A 40 -2.56 -3.52 2.11
C LEU A 40 -2.97 -4.09 0.74
N ALA A 41 -3.07 -5.42 0.64
CA ALA A 41 -3.50 -6.08 -0.59
C ALA A 41 -4.94 -5.69 -0.98
N LEU A 42 -5.85 -5.55 -0.02
CA LEU A 42 -7.24 -5.15 -0.22
C LEU A 42 -7.34 -3.71 -0.73
N LEU A 43 -6.60 -2.79 -0.14
CA LEU A 43 -6.58 -1.39 -0.56
C LEU A 43 -6.04 -1.24 -1.99
N LEU A 44 -5.06 -2.05 -2.40
CA LEU A 44 -4.53 -2.03 -3.76
C LEU A 44 -5.51 -2.66 -4.76
N MET A 45 -6.04 -3.84 -4.43
CA MET A 45 -6.83 -4.66 -5.37
C MET A 45 -8.32 -4.30 -5.42
N ALA A 46 -8.83 -3.60 -4.41
CA ALA A 46 -10.25 -3.23 -4.25
C ALA A 46 -11.25 -4.41 -4.33
N ALA A 47 -10.77 -5.65 -4.25
CA ALA A 47 -11.60 -6.86 -4.31
C ALA A 47 -11.02 -7.91 -3.34
N PRO A 48 -11.81 -8.44 -2.38
CA PRO A 48 -11.33 -9.39 -1.38
C PRO A 48 -10.62 -10.62 -1.98
N GLN A 49 -11.21 -11.23 -3.01
CA GLN A 49 -10.67 -12.45 -3.63
C GLN A 49 -9.31 -12.17 -4.31
N LYS A 50 -9.19 -11.03 -5.01
CA LYS A 50 -7.91 -10.62 -5.60
C LYS A 50 -6.87 -10.25 -4.54
N ALA A 51 -7.31 -9.73 -3.39
CA ALA A 51 -6.42 -9.39 -2.28
C ALA A 51 -5.84 -10.64 -1.62
N GLU A 52 -6.65 -11.68 -1.40
CA GLU A 52 -6.19 -12.98 -0.91
C GLU A 52 -5.19 -13.62 -1.87
N GLU A 53 -5.51 -13.65 -3.17
CA GLU A 53 -4.63 -14.19 -4.21
C GLU A 53 -3.30 -13.42 -4.27
N CYS A 54 -3.35 -12.09 -4.16
CA CYS A 54 -2.17 -11.23 -4.10
C CYS A 54 -1.33 -11.53 -2.85
N LEU A 55 -1.97 -11.67 -1.68
CA LEU A 55 -1.27 -11.94 -0.42
C LEU A 55 -0.56 -13.30 -0.47
N VAL A 56 -1.28 -14.37 -0.79
CA VAL A 56 -0.73 -15.75 -0.86
C VAL A 56 0.39 -15.82 -1.89
N GLY A 57 0.18 -15.25 -3.07
CA GLY A 57 1.21 -15.26 -4.11
C GLY A 57 2.43 -14.40 -3.77
N SER A 58 2.29 -13.33 -2.99
CA SER A 58 3.43 -12.51 -2.55
C SER A 58 4.33 -13.21 -1.53
N LEU A 59 3.78 -14.15 -0.74
CA LEU A 59 4.58 -15.02 0.12
C LEU A 59 5.46 -15.95 -0.73
N GLY A 60 4.90 -16.51 -1.80
CA GLY A 60 5.66 -17.25 -2.81
C GLY A 60 6.80 -16.41 -3.41
N ASP A 61 6.48 -15.20 -3.87
CA ASP A 61 7.46 -14.26 -4.43
C ASP A 61 8.60 -13.92 -3.43
N CYS A 62 8.31 -13.87 -2.13
CA CYS A 62 9.32 -13.65 -1.08
C CYS A 62 10.22 -14.88 -0.85
N ILE A 63 9.64 -16.08 -0.91
CA ILE A 63 10.34 -17.35 -0.66
C ILE A 63 11.24 -17.75 -1.84
N GLU A 64 10.78 -17.50 -3.07
CA GLU A 64 11.46 -17.88 -4.31
C GLU A 64 12.38 -16.77 -4.83
N GLY A 65 12.24 -15.55 -4.31
CA GLY A 65 13.01 -14.40 -4.70
C GLY A 65 14.47 -14.42 -4.21
N ASN A 66 15.16 -13.32 -4.52
CA ASN A 66 16.56 -13.14 -4.11
C ASN A 66 16.70 -13.16 -2.57
N PRO A 67 17.79 -13.74 -2.04
CA PRO A 67 18.08 -13.68 -0.60
C PRO A 67 18.14 -12.23 -0.12
N VAL A 68 17.37 -11.92 0.93
CA VAL A 68 17.37 -10.61 1.59
C VAL A 68 17.83 -10.75 3.03
N PHE A 69 18.41 -9.71 3.60
CA PHE A 69 18.76 -9.71 5.01
C PHE A 69 17.51 -9.79 5.90
N LYS A 70 17.61 -10.46 7.06
CA LYS A 70 16.48 -10.67 7.99
C LYS A 70 15.81 -9.37 8.42
N ASN A 71 16.60 -8.35 8.74
CA ASN A 71 16.10 -7.04 9.13
C ASN A 71 15.36 -6.30 8.00
N TRP A 72 15.54 -6.71 6.74
CA TRP A 72 14.82 -6.17 5.59
C TRP A 72 13.61 -7.01 5.17
N ALA A 73 13.45 -8.21 5.72
CA ALA A 73 12.41 -9.16 5.30
C ALA A 73 11.01 -8.56 5.39
N ARG A 74 10.72 -7.78 6.43
CA ARG A 74 9.41 -7.10 6.59
C ARG A 74 9.15 -6.10 5.47
N ALA A 75 10.09 -5.19 5.21
CA ALA A 75 9.95 -4.21 4.14
C ALA A 75 9.89 -4.89 2.76
N TRP A 76 10.60 -6.00 2.60
CA TRP A 76 10.56 -6.82 1.40
C TRP A 76 9.19 -7.47 1.18
N SER A 77 8.53 -7.95 2.24
CA SER A 77 7.16 -8.51 2.14
C SER A 77 6.15 -7.48 1.65
N VAL A 78 6.18 -6.26 2.19
CA VAL A 78 5.34 -5.14 1.72
C VAL A 78 5.64 -4.84 0.25
N ARG A 79 6.92 -4.76 -0.13
CA ARG A 79 7.34 -4.53 -1.52
C ARG A 79 6.91 -5.66 -2.46
N ALA A 80 6.92 -6.90 -2.02
CA ALA A 80 6.47 -8.05 -2.81
C ALA A 80 4.96 -7.95 -3.10
N ILE A 81 4.14 -7.60 -2.10
CA ILE A 81 2.71 -7.36 -2.27
C ILE A 81 2.48 -6.25 -3.29
N MET A 82 3.13 -5.09 -3.14
CA MET A 82 2.98 -3.98 -4.10
C MET A 82 3.37 -4.38 -5.51
N LYS A 83 4.53 -5.02 -5.70
CA LYS A 83 4.97 -5.48 -7.02
C LYS A 83 3.99 -6.47 -7.64
N ARG A 84 3.46 -7.40 -6.84
CA ARG A 84 2.50 -8.37 -7.32
C ARG A 84 1.17 -7.71 -7.69
N ALA A 85 0.66 -6.83 -6.84
CA ALA A 85 -0.55 -6.05 -7.10
C ALA A 85 -0.42 -5.23 -8.39
N ILE A 86 0.73 -4.59 -8.64
CA ILE A 86 0.99 -3.84 -9.88
C ILE A 86 0.87 -4.76 -11.12
N ARG A 87 1.45 -5.97 -11.05
CA ARG A 87 1.33 -6.95 -12.15
C ARG A 87 -0.10 -7.43 -12.36
N MET A 88 -0.85 -7.65 -11.28
CA MET A 88 -2.22 -8.18 -11.34
C MET A 88 -3.24 -7.13 -11.79
N ALA A 89 -3.12 -5.89 -11.31
CA ALA A 89 -4.10 -4.83 -11.56
C ALA A 89 -3.76 -3.96 -12.77
N ALA A 90 -2.49 -3.93 -13.20
CA ALA A 90 -2.00 -3.10 -14.30
C ALA A 90 -2.56 -1.65 -14.26
N PRO A 91 -2.27 -0.89 -13.19
CA PRO A 91 -3.01 0.35 -12.87
C PRO A 91 -2.89 1.46 -13.93
N LEU A 92 -1.89 1.41 -14.81
CA LEU A 92 -1.72 2.37 -15.91
C LEU A 92 -2.58 2.07 -17.15
N THR A 93 -2.98 0.83 -17.37
CA THR A 93 -3.76 0.42 -18.55
C THR A 93 -5.24 0.25 -18.24
N GLN A 94 -5.60 0.13 -16.96
CA GLN A 94 -6.97 -0.09 -16.55
C GLN A 94 -7.76 1.23 -16.50
N GLU A 95 -8.14 1.73 -17.68
CA GLU A 95 -9.15 2.77 -17.79
C GLU A 95 -10.53 2.18 -17.48
N ARG A 96 -11.00 2.46 -16.25
CA ARG A 96 -12.43 2.55 -15.92
C ARG A 96 -13.28 1.28 -16.16
N ARG A 97 -12.86 0.13 -15.63
CA ARG A 97 -13.70 -1.08 -15.58
C ARG A 97 -13.58 -1.84 -14.28
N GLU A 98 -13.97 -1.24 -13.16
CA GLU A 98 -14.28 -2.03 -11.97
C GLU A 98 -15.65 -1.58 -11.46
N ASN A 99 -16.68 -2.38 -11.76
CA ASN A 99 -17.90 -2.44 -10.94
C ASN A 99 -17.46 -3.10 -9.63
N THR A 100 -16.87 -2.32 -8.74
CA THR A 100 -16.40 -2.78 -7.44
C THR A 100 -17.63 -2.99 -6.56
N GLN A 101 -17.99 -4.24 -6.30
CA GLN A 101 -18.89 -4.56 -5.19
C GLN A 101 -18.16 -4.17 -3.90
N PRO A 102 -18.85 -3.50 -2.95
CA PRO A 102 -18.23 -3.12 -1.69
C PRO A 102 -17.68 -4.36 -0.99
N ALA A 103 -16.43 -4.27 -0.53
CA ALA A 103 -15.76 -5.33 0.21
C ALA A 103 -16.34 -5.45 1.62
N THR A 104 -17.57 -5.97 1.75
CA THR A 104 -18.18 -6.33 3.03
C THR A 104 -17.97 -7.82 3.25
N GLY A 105 -16.79 -8.23 3.71
CA GLY A 105 -16.50 -9.64 3.91
C GLY A 105 -15.13 -9.98 4.47
N SER A 106 -14.46 -9.05 5.16
CA SER A 106 -13.29 -9.41 5.95
C SER A 106 -13.77 -9.77 7.35
N GLY A 107 -13.36 -10.92 7.90
CA GLY A 107 -13.56 -11.28 9.31
C GLY A 107 -12.81 -10.40 10.32
N MET A 108 -12.37 -9.21 9.88
CA MET A 108 -11.77 -8.18 10.71
C MET A 108 -12.90 -7.38 11.35
N GLU A 109 -12.90 -7.29 12.69
CA GLU A 109 -13.75 -6.34 13.41
C GLU A 109 -13.28 -4.92 13.08
N LEU A 110 -13.99 -4.27 12.16
CA LEU A 110 -13.71 -2.91 11.74
C LEU A 110 -14.69 -1.96 12.41
N THR A 111 -14.19 -0.81 12.87
CA THR A 111 -15.08 0.29 13.25
C THR A 111 -15.77 0.84 11.99
N PRO A 112 -16.97 1.46 12.12
CA PRO A 112 -17.65 2.08 10.98
C PRO A 112 -16.77 3.09 10.23
N GLU A 113 -15.92 3.83 10.94
CA GLU A 113 -15.00 4.80 10.38
C GLU A 113 -13.89 4.13 9.55
N ALA A 114 -13.32 3.03 10.08
CA ALA A 114 -12.31 2.26 9.35
C ALA A 114 -12.91 1.62 8.08
N ALA A 115 -14.13 1.09 8.16
CA ALA A 115 -14.85 0.55 7.01
C ALA A 115 -15.15 1.63 5.96
N ALA A 116 -15.57 2.82 6.37
CA ALA A 116 -15.78 3.96 5.49
C ALA A 116 -14.49 4.39 4.78
N MET A 117 -13.36 4.39 5.50
CA MET A 117 -12.06 4.75 4.92
C MET A 117 -11.55 3.72 3.93
N ILE A 118 -11.69 2.42 4.24
CA ILE A 118 -11.39 1.33 3.31
C ILE A 118 -12.25 1.47 2.05
N ALA A 119 -13.55 1.74 2.21
CA ALA A 119 -14.44 1.99 1.10
C ALA A 119 -13.99 3.22 0.29
N ALA A 120 -13.60 4.32 0.93
CA ALA A 120 -13.15 5.52 0.25
C ALA A 120 -11.93 5.27 -0.65
N VAL A 121 -10.90 4.59 -0.12
CA VAL A 121 -9.67 4.26 -0.86
C VAL A 121 -9.95 3.26 -1.99
N THR A 122 -10.72 2.21 -1.73
CA THR A 122 -11.00 1.16 -2.73
C THR A 122 -11.79 1.64 -3.94
N HIS A 123 -12.57 2.72 -3.79
CA HIS A 123 -13.30 3.34 -4.90
C HIS A 123 -12.49 4.40 -5.68
N LEU A 124 -11.26 4.71 -5.26
CA LEU A 124 -10.38 5.55 -6.07
C LEU A 124 -10.07 4.84 -7.41
N PRO A 125 -9.89 5.60 -8.51
CA PRO A 125 -9.37 5.05 -9.77
C PRO A 125 -8.07 4.27 -9.53
N ALA A 126 -7.85 3.17 -10.24
CA ALA A 126 -6.73 2.24 -9.96
C ALA A 126 -5.38 2.95 -9.84
N PHE A 127 -5.01 3.82 -10.78
CA PHE A 127 -3.74 4.55 -10.68
C PHE A 127 -3.65 5.46 -9.45
N GLU A 128 -4.68 6.27 -9.20
CA GLU A 128 -4.77 7.16 -8.02
C GLU A 128 -4.72 6.35 -6.71
N ARG A 129 -5.40 5.21 -6.67
CA ARG A 129 -5.44 4.27 -5.55
C ARG A 129 -4.05 3.70 -5.24
N PHE A 130 -3.36 3.21 -6.25
CA PHE A 130 -2.00 2.69 -6.09
C PHE A 130 -1.05 3.79 -5.60
N VAL A 131 -1.10 4.97 -6.22
CA VAL A 131 -0.27 6.10 -5.80
C VAL A 131 -0.57 6.53 -4.37
N PHE A 132 -1.85 6.62 -3.98
CA PHE A 132 -2.26 6.97 -2.62
C PHE A 132 -1.74 5.96 -1.60
N VAL A 133 -1.99 4.67 -1.82
CA VAL A 133 -1.55 3.61 -0.90
C VAL A 133 -0.03 3.58 -0.78
N MET A 134 0.70 3.64 -1.91
CA MET A 134 2.16 3.57 -1.90
C MET A 134 2.80 4.80 -1.24
N SER A 135 2.35 6.00 -1.60
CA SER A 135 3.01 7.24 -1.16
C SER A 135 2.53 7.75 0.19
N VAL A 136 1.22 7.68 0.47
CA VAL A 136 0.63 8.23 1.69
C VAL A 136 0.64 7.20 2.81
N LEU A 137 0.17 5.97 2.54
CA LEU A 137 0.03 4.96 3.59
C LEU A 137 1.33 4.19 3.87
N GLU A 138 2.10 3.88 2.82
CA GLU A 138 3.38 3.16 2.96
C GLU A 138 4.62 4.07 2.90
N GLY A 139 4.43 5.38 2.67
CA GLY A 139 5.50 6.39 2.77
C GLY A 139 6.56 6.35 1.66
N TYR A 140 6.26 5.76 0.51
CA TYR A 140 7.20 5.72 -0.61
C TYR A 140 7.37 7.11 -1.24
N SER A 141 8.60 7.44 -1.63
CA SER A 141 8.86 8.67 -2.36
C SER A 141 8.23 8.65 -3.76
N ASP A 142 8.02 9.83 -4.35
CA ASP A 142 7.50 9.94 -5.72
C ASP A 142 8.40 9.22 -6.73
N ARG A 143 9.72 9.22 -6.47
CA ARG A 143 10.71 8.52 -7.31
C ARG A 143 10.58 7.01 -7.21
N ASP A 144 10.39 6.48 -6.01
CA ASP A 144 10.23 5.04 -5.81
C ASP A 144 8.89 4.54 -6.35
N CYS A 145 7.83 5.32 -6.18
CA CYS A 145 6.53 5.05 -6.80
C CYS A 145 6.63 5.04 -8.32
N ALA A 146 7.25 6.07 -8.91
CA ALA A 146 7.49 6.19 -10.34
C ALA A 146 8.26 4.99 -10.90
N ALA A 147 9.32 4.56 -10.21
CA ALA A 147 10.12 3.40 -10.60
C ALA A 147 9.33 2.08 -10.54
N LEU A 148 8.48 1.91 -9.52
CA LEU A 148 7.65 0.71 -9.37
C LEU A 148 6.49 0.66 -10.37
N LEU A 149 5.84 1.80 -10.60
CA LEU A 149 4.70 1.93 -11.50
C LEU A 149 5.12 2.11 -12.97
N ASN A 150 6.40 2.31 -13.24
CA ASN A 150 6.96 2.58 -14.56
C ASN A 150 6.31 3.82 -15.23
N CYS A 151 6.26 4.93 -14.49
CA CYS A 151 5.72 6.21 -14.96
C CYS A 151 6.59 7.40 -14.53
N PRO A 152 6.40 8.60 -15.09
CA PRO A 152 7.08 9.80 -14.63
C PRO A 152 6.69 10.19 -13.19
N ALA A 153 7.63 10.75 -12.41
CA ALA A 153 7.35 11.23 -11.05
C ALA A 153 6.30 12.35 -11.00
N SER A 154 6.17 13.16 -12.06
CA SER A 154 5.12 14.17 -12.19
C SER A 154 3.72 13.55 -12.24
N ALA A 155 3.57 12.38 -12.87
CA ALA A 155 2.30 11.66 -12.92
C ALA A 155 1.90 11.14 -11.53
N VAL A 156 2.88 10.69 -10.74
CA VAL A 156 2.67 10.29 -9.34
C VAL A 156 2.22 11.48 -8.50
N ALA A 157 2.92 12.61 -8.57
CA ALA A 157 2.55 13.81 -7.81
C ALA A 157 1.12 14.29 -8.16
N ALA A 158 0.77 14.31 -9.45
CA ALA A 158 -0.56 14.67 -9.91
C ALA A 158 -1.64 13.69 -9.40
N ALA A 159 -1.40 12.38 -9.52
CA ALA A 159 -2.34 11.36 -9.06
C ALA A 159 -2.53 11.37 -7.53
N ARG A 160 -1.47 11.65 -6.76
CA ARG A 160 -1.58 11.82 -5.30
C ARG A 160 -2.49 12.99 -4.95
N LEU A 161 -2.32 14.14 -5.62
CA LEU A 161 -3.17 15.31 -5.40
C LEU A 161 -4.65 15.01 -5.72
N GLN A 162 -4.91 14.31 -6.83
CA GLN A 162 -6.28 13.91 -7.18
C GLN A 162 -6.88 12.94 -6.16
N ALA A 163 -6.11 11.96 -5.70
CA ALA A 163 -6.55 11.03 -4.68
C ALA A 163 -6.95 11.75 -3.39
N LEU A 164 -6.10 12.65 -2.88
CA LEU A 164 -6.38 13.44 -1.67
C LEU A 164 -7.66 14.28 -1.83
N LYS A 165 -7.80 14.99 -2.95
CA LYS A 165 -8.99 15.78 -3.24
C LYS A 165 -10.28 14.94 -3.24
N ARG A 166 -10.22 13.72 -3.79
CA ARG A 166 -11.38 12.81 -3.80
C ARG A 166 -11.71 12.24 -2.42
N MET A 167 -10.70 12.09 -1.55
CA MET A 167 -10.89 11.64 -0.17
C MET A 167 -11.55 12.75 0.67
N GLU A 168 -11.07 13.98 0.55
CA GLU A 168 -11.68 15.16 1.22
C GLU A 168 -13.13 15.39 0.79
N LEU A 169 -13.42 15.31 -0.52
CA LEU A 169 -14.79 15.45 -1.03
C LEU A 169 -15.75 14.38 -0.49
N ARG A 170 -15.25 13.18 -0.18
CA ARG A 170 -16.07 12.09 0.37
C ARG A 170 -16.39 12.32 1.85
N GLU A 171 -15.43 12.81 2.62
CA GLU A 171 -15.66 13.22 4.01
C GLU A 171 -16.74 14.30 4.10
N ALA A 172 -16.68 15.32 3.22
CA ALA A 172 -17.68 16.39 3.17
C ALA A 172 -19.11 15.89 2.81
N THR A 173 -19.23 14.89 1.93
CA THR A 173 -20.54 14.31 1.59
C THR A 173 -21.09 13.35 2.65
N GLN A 174 -20.23 12.79 3.51
CA GLN A 174 -20.63 11.90 4.60
C GLN A 174 -20.94 12.66 5.90
N ASN A 175 -20.57 13.94 5.99
CA ASN A 175 -20.84 14.79 7.15
C ASN A 175 -21.27 16.22 6.72
N PRO A 176 -22.54 16.42 6.31
CA PRO A 176 -23.00 17.69 5.77
C PRO A 176 -23.15 18.82 6.81
N GLU A 177 -23.07 18.55 8.12
CA GLU A 177 -23.32 19.56 9.16
C GLU A 177 -22.09 20.37 9.62
N VAL A 178 -20.87 20.07 9.12
CA VAL A 178 -19.64 20.68 9.70
C VAL A 178 -19.03 21.80 8.85
N TYR A 179 -19.54 22.07 7.65
CA TYR A 179 -18.99 23.10 6.76
C TYR A 179 -19.94 24.29 6.54
N GLU A 180 -20.40 24.92 7.61
CA GLU A 180 -20.74 26.35 7.54
C GLU A 180 -19.44 27.16 7.66
N LEU A 181 -18.96 27.70 6.55
CA LEU A 181 -17.92 28.72 6.54
C LEU A 181 -18.55 30.06 6.88
N PRO A 182 -18.24 30.72 8.02
CA PRO A 182 -18.65 32.09 8.26
C PRO A 182 -17.63 33.00 7.57
N PHE A 183 -17.80 33.23 6.27
CA PHE A 183 -17.10 34.32 5.61
C PHE A 183 -17.98 34.98 4.57
N SER A 184 -18.85 35.87 5.05
CA SER A 184 -19.26 37.11 4.38
C SER A 184 -20.17 37.90 5.30
N GLN A 185 -19.67 38.98 5.90
CA GLN A 185 -20.33 40.30 5.97
C GLN A 185 -19.64 41.19 7.01
N GLU A 186 -18.75 42.07 6.55
CA GLU A 186 -18.69 43.46 6.99
C GLU A 186 -18.40 44.29 5.73
N LEU A 187 -19.46 44.73 5.04
CA LEU A 187 -20.00 46.09 5.09
C LEU A 187 -19.10 47.11 4.37
N THR A 188 -19.33 47.19 3.06
CA THR A 188 -19.07 48.38 2.25
C THR A 188 -20.00 49.53 2.67
N GLU A 189 -19.41 50.73 2.68
CA GLU A 189 -20.05 52.03 2.40
C GLU A 189 -20.98 52.62 3.47
N VAL A 190 -20.45 53.62 4.19
CA VAL A 190 -21.23 54.75 4.68
C VAL A 190 -20.99 55.91 3.73
N GLU A 191 -22.02 56.22 2.97
CA GLU A 191 -22.11 57.31 2.00
C GLU A 191 -22.46 58.64 2.69
N VAL A 192 -21.81 59.68 2.19
CA VAL A 192 -22.08 61.12 2.22
C VAL A 192 -23.50 61.57 2.64
N ALA A 193 -23.56 62.44 3.66
CA ALA A 193 -24.46 63.60 3.72
C ALA A 193 -23.88 64.67 4.67
#